data_AF-A0A963S570-F1
#
_entry.id   AF-A0A963S570-F1
#
_cell.length_a   1.000
_cell.length_b   1.000
_cell.length_c   1.000
_cell.angle_alpha   90.00
_cell.angle_beta   90.00
_cell.angle_gamma   90.00
#
_symmetry.space_group_name_H-M   'P 1'
#
loop_
_entity.id
_entity.type
_entity.pdbx_description
1 polymer ?
#
loop_
_entity_poly.entity_id
_entity_poly.type
_entity_poly.pdbx_seq_one_letter_code
_entity_poly.pdbx_strand_id
1 'polypeptide(L)'
;MNRFPVLAALALAAVSITGCADGRYRYGMGVGWVSHPYHVWYDGYYGPFYDGYWGTDGFFYFRLDRVDRHYRRGDDGHFRRGESRPSPQYRPYEGRTREPPRGTRMPNYPGHDRHDGRR
;
A
#
# COMPACT_ATOMS: atom_id res chain seq x y z
N MET A 1 -13.01 -29.71 -61.35
CA MET A 1 -12.95 -29.98 -59.91
C MET A 1 -11.82 -29.17 -59.28
N ASN A 2 -12.07 -27.89 -58.96
CA ASN A 2 -11.07 -26.98 -58.40
C ASN A 2 -11.10 -27.06 -56.88
N ARG A 3 -10.19 -27.87 -56.32
CA ARG A 3 -10.04 -28.13 -54.87
C ARG A 3 -9.17 -27.06 -54.15
N PHE A 4 -8.89 -25.96 -54.84
CA PHE A 4 -7.95 -24.94 -54.39
C PHE A 4 -8.44 -23.95 -53.31
N PRO A 5 -9.74 -23.73 -53.00
CA PRO A 5 -10.09 -22.71 -52.01
C PRO A 5 -10.03 -23.24 -50.57
N VAL A 6 -10.01 -24.56 -50.37
CA VAL A 6 -10.09 -25.16 -49.01
C VAL A 6 -8.77 -25.04 -48.25
N LEU A 7 -7.63 -24.98 -48.94
CA LEU A 7 -6.31 -24.89 -48.30
C LEU A 7 -5.96 -23.46 -47.81
N ALA A 8 -6.64 -22.43 -48.32
CA ALA A 8 -6.38 -21.04 -47.91
C ALA A 8 -7.01 -20.68 -46.56
N ALA A 9 -8.04 -21.43 -46.11
CA ALA A 9 -8.73 -21.14 -44.86
C ALA A 9 -8.01 -21.68 -43.61
N LEU A 10 -7.11 -22.66 -43.74
CA LEU A 10 -6.44 -23.28 -42.59
C LEU A 10 -5.15 -22.57 -42.14
N ALA A 11 -4.53 -21.76 -42.99
CA ALA A 11 -3.25 -21.10 -42.68
C ALA A 11 -3.40 -19.83 -41.83
N LEU A 12 -4.63 -19.30 -41.68
CA LEU A 12 -4.87 -18.02 -40.99
C LEU A 12 -5.16 -18.15 -39.49
N ALA A 13 -5.18 -19.36 -38.93
CA ALA A 13 -5.50 -19.60 -37.51
C ALA A 13 -4.27 -19.71 -36.58
N ALA A 14 -3.04 -19.63 -37.11
CA ALA A 14 -1.84 -20.01 -36.37
C ALA A 14 -0.96 -18.85 -35.83
N VAL A 15 -1.32 -17.58 -36.05
CA VAL A 15 -0.45 -16.45 -35.65
C VAL A 15 -1.24 -15.37 -34.94
N SER A 16 -1.40 -15.48 -33.62
CA SER A 16 -1.36 -14.36 -32.66
C SER A 16 -1.69 -14.80 -31.22
N ILE A 17 -1.07 -15.89 -30.74
CA ILE A 17 -0.79 -16.03 -29.30
C ILE A 17 0.63 -15.48 -29.08
N THR A 18 0.84 -14.22 -29.44
CA THR A 18 1.82 -13.38 -28.75
C THR A 18 1.18 -12.98 -27.43
N GLY A 19 1.13 -13.96 -26.51
CA GLY A 19 1.01 -13.64 -25.10
C GLY A 19 2.19 -12.75 -24.77
N CYS A 20 1.93 -11.45 -24.57
CA CYS A 20 2.84 -10.55 -23.88
C CYS A 20 2.95 -11.04 -22.44
N ALA A 21 3.67 -12.14 -22.26
CA ALA A 21 4.30 -12.53 -21.02
C ALA A 21 5.71 -11.99 -21.11
N ASP A 22 5.87 -10.67 -20.95
CA ASP A 22 7.11 -10.16 -20.39
C ASP A 22 6.88 -8.84 -19.65
N GLY A 23 7.14 -8.90 -18.35
CA GLY A 23 7.44 -7.73 -17.54
C GLY A 23 6.27 -6.83 -17.17
N ARG A 24 5.49 -7.23 -16.18
CA ARG A 24 5.16 -6.46 -14.95
C ARG A 24 3.87 -7.00 -14.33
N TYR A 25 4.05 -7.69 -13.22
CA TYR A 25 3.06 -8.05 -12.21
C TYR A 25 1.76 -7.24 -12.31
N ARG A 26 0.70 -7.90 -12.77
CA ARG A 26 -0.67 -7.37 -12.79
C ARG A 26 -1.05 -6.97 -11.36
N TYR A 27 -0.95 -5.68 -11.08
CA TYR A 27 -1.61 -5.05 -9.94
C TYR A 27 -3.10 -5.04 -10.27
N GLY A 28 -3.91 -5.87 -9.59
CA GLY A 28 -5.36 -5.78 -9.67
C GLY A 28 -6.07 -7.06 -10.08
N MET A 29 -6.25 -7.97 -9.13
CA MET A 29 -7.55 -8.63 -8.90
C MET A 29 -7.75 -8.69 -7.38
N GLY A 30 -8.66 -7.85 -6.88
CA GLY A 30 -9.47 -8.14 -5.69
C GLY A 30 -8.80 -8.16 -4.32
N VAL A 31 -8.01 -7.15 -3.95
CA VAL A 31 -7.86 -6.77 -2.54
C VAL A 31 -7.99 -5.26 -2.45
N GLY A 32 -9.10 -4.79 -1.89
CA GLY A 32 -9.35 -3.36 -1.69
C GLY A 32 -8.29 -2.75 -0.77
N TRP A 33 -8.14 -1.43 -0.82
CA TRP A 33 -7.35 -0.70 0.18
C TRP A 33 -7.79 -1.08 1.59
N VAL A 34 -6.84 -1.57 2.40
CA VAL A 34 -7.08 -1.86 3.82
C VAL A 34 -6.60 -0.66 4.63
N SER A 35 -7.55 0.08 5.18
CA SER A 35 -7.30 1.21 6.07
C SER A 35 -6.98 0.73 7.48
N HIS A 36 -5.90 1.23 8.08
CA HIS A 36 -5.52 0.88 9.45
C HIS A 36 -5.89 2.00 10.42
N PRO A 37 -6.65 1.71 11.48
CA PRO A 37 -6.81 2.66 12.57
C PRO A 37 -5.48 2.87 13.28
N TYR A 38 -5.25 4.09 13.75
CA TYR A 38 -4.13 4.41 14.61
C TYR A 38 -4.62 5.26 15.78
N HIS A 39 -3.99 5.02 16.92
CA HIS A 39 -3.99 5.91 18.06
C HIS A 39 -2.53 6.23 18.37
N VAL A 40 -2.21 7.51 18.49
CA VAL A 40 -0.84 7.98 18.70
C VAL A 40 -0.83 9.19 19.61
N TRP A 41 0.12 9.22 20.53
CA TRP A 41 0.45 10.41 21.30
C TRP A 41 1.56 11.16 20.59
N TYR A 42 1.33 12.44 20.29
CA TYR A 42 2.23 13.27 19.50
C TYR A 42 2.50 14.62 20.16
N ASP A 43 3.76 15.06 20.13
CA ASP A 43 4.22 16.29 20.80
C ASP A 43 4.24 17.54 19.89
N GLY A 44 3.96 17.40 18.60
CA GLY A 44 3.89 18.52 17.66
C GLY A 44 5.21 18.85 16.95
N TYR A 45 6.29 18.10 17.14
CA TYR A 45 7.62 18.42 16.61
C TYR A 45 7.68 18.67 15.09
N TYR A 46 6.97 17.87 14.29
CA TYR A 46 6.88 18.01 12.83
C TYR A 46 5.75 18.95 12.36
N GLY A 47 5.07 19.63 13.28
CA GLY A 47 3.83 20.36 13.00
C GLY A 47 2.63 19.43 12.75
N PRO A 48 1.51 19.95 12.20
CA PRO A 48 0.35 19.13 11.86
C PRO A 48 0.69 18.06 10.82
N PHE A 49 0.21 16.84 11.03
CA PHE A 49 0.27 15.76 10.03
C PHE A 49 -1.14 15.47 9.48
N TYR A 50 -1.20 14.98 8.24
CA TYR A 50 -2.46 14.70 7.55
C TYR A 50 -3.04 13.33 7.92
N ASP A 51 -2.23 12.29 7.82
CA ASP A 51 -2.53 10.96 8.34
C ASP A 51 -1.22 10.19 8.60
N GLY A 52 -1.37 8.98 9.14
CA GLY A 52 -0.27 8.09 9.38
C GLY A 52 -0.70 6.65 9.58
N TYR A 53 0.27 5.82 9.91
CA TYR A 53 0.08 4.45 10.38
C TYR A 53 1.24 4.06 11.26
N TRP A 54 0.97 3.07 12.11
CA TRP A 54 2.01 2.42 12.86
C TRP A 54 2.65 1.31 12.04
N GLY A 55 3.95 1.42 11.79
CA GLY A 55 4.71 0.40 11.09
C GLY A 55 4.86 -0.88 11.90
N THR A 56 5.13 -1.98 11.21
CA THR A 56 5.47 -3.29 11.81
C THR A 56 6.80 -3.26 12.59
N ASP A 57 7.64 -2.26 12.31
CA ASP A 57 8.91 -1.98 12.99
C ASP A 57 8.76 -1.13 14.26
N GLY A 58 7.52 -0.77 14.64
CA GLY A 58 7.23 -0.02 15.85
C GLY A 58 7.25 1.49 15.68
N PHE A 59 7.64 2.03 14.52
CA PHE A 59 7.69 3.46 14.28
C PHE A 59 6.37 4.01 13.73
N PHE A 60 6.08 5.28 14.00
CA PHE A 60 4.95 5.95 13.36
C PHE A 60 5.38 6.51 12.01
N TYR A 61 4.67 6.14 10.97
CA TYR A 61 4.84 6.66 9.63
C TYR A 61 3.76 7.68 9.34
N PHE A 62 4.11 8.86 8.84
CA PHE A 62 3.17 9.96 8.61
C PHE A 62 3.43 10.69 7.30
N ARG A 63 2.43 11.42 6.83
CA ARG A 63 2.55 12.39 5.75
C ARG A 63 1.93 13.72 6.16
N LEU A 64 2.42 14.81 5.56
CA LEU A 64 2.01 16.15 5.94
C LEU A 64 0.75 16.61 5.19
N ASP A 65 0.48 16.04 4.02
CA ASP A 65 -0.67 16.41 3.20
C ASP A 65 -1.25 15.22 2.41
N ARG A 66 -2.32 15.47 1.65
CA ARG A 66 -3.02 14.45 0.86
C ARG A 66 -2.24 13.97 -0.37
N VAL A 67 -1.43 14.85 -0.97
CA VAL A 67 -0.77 14.60 -2.27
C VAL A 67 0.63 14.03 -2.10
N ASP A 68 1.20 14.13 -0.90
CA ASP A 68 2.49 13.55 -0.56
C ASP A 68 2.48 12.04 -0.80
N ARG A 69 3.49 11.60 -1.55
CA ARG A 69 3.69 10.22 -1.98
C ARG A 69 4.71 9.49 -1.12
N HIS A 70 5.16 10.10 -0.03
CA HIS A 70 6.18 9.54 0.83
C HIS A 70 5.73 9.60 2.29
N TYR A 71 5.44 8.43 2.85
CA TYR A 71 5.34 8.33 4.30
C TYR A 71 6.73 8.41 4.92
N ARG A 72 6.88 9.34 5.85
CA ARG A 72 8.12 9.59 6.61
C ARG A 72 8.04 8.81 7.91
N ARG A 73 9.16 8.19 8.30
CA ARG A 73 9.31 7.61 9.64
C ARG A 73 9.49 8.76 10.64
N GLY A 74 8.68 8.78 11.69
CA GLY A 74 8.90 9.64 12.84
C GLY A 74 10.06 9.12 13.69
N ASP A 75 10.82 10.05 14.27
CA ASP A 75 11.92 9.73 15.16
C ASP A 75 11.42 9.29 16.53
N ASP A 76 12.29 8.59 17.26
CA ASP A 76 11.98 8.08 18.60
C ASP A 76 11.60 9.23 19.53
N GLY A 77 10.47 9.07 20.20
CA GLY A 77 10.00 10.01 21.22
C GLY A 77 8.94 10.98 20.73
N HIS A 78 8.86 11.36 19.45
CA HIS A 78 7.84 12.32 19.00
C HIS A 78 6.46 11.68 18.85
N PHE A 79 6.43 10.41 18.44
CA PHE A 79 5.20 9.61 18.39
C PHE A 79 5.29 8.45 19.37
N ARG A 80 4.24 8.21 20.16
CA ARG A 80 4.20 7.12 21.15
C ARG A 80 2.96 6.25 21.03
N ARG A 81 3.17 4.93 21.18
CA ARG A 81 2.10 3.94 21.33
C ARG A 81 1.67 3.84 22.78
N GLY A 82 0.36 3.74 22.99
CA GLY A 82 -0.20 3.54 24.32
C GLY A 82 0.01 4.75 25.24
N GLU A 83 -0.78 4.82 26.30
CA GLU A 83 -0.70 5.88 27.28
C GLU A 83 0.44 5.60 28.27
N SER A 84 1.65 6.03 27.94
CA SER A 84 2.77 6.01 28.89
C SER A 84 2.72 7.27 29.75
N ARG A 85 1.86 7.22 30.79
CA ARG A 85 1.60 8.27 31.79
C ARG A 85 1.05 9.58 31.18
N PRO A 86 0.09 10.25 31.84
CA PRO A 86 -0.35 11.57 31.39
C PRO A 86 0.85 12.50 31.31
N SER A 87 1.15 12.97 30.10
CA SER A 87 2.28 13.86 29.84
C SER A 87 1.75 15.07 29.09
N PRO A 88 1.81 16.29 29.67
CA PRO A 88 1.16 17.47 29.11
C PRO A 88 1.72 17.89 27.74
N GLN A 89 2.94 17.45 27.41
CA GLN A 89 3.58 17.71 26.11
C GLN A 89 3.02 16.87 24.96
N TYR A 90 2.36 15.73 25.24
CA TYR A 90 1.77 14.89 24.20
C TYR A 90 0.28 15.10 24.13
N ARG A 91 -0.23 15.19 22.90
CA ARG A 91 -1.65 15.22 22.61
C ARG A 91 -2.06 13.91 21.95
N PRO A 92 -3.22 13.34 22.31
CA PRO A 92 -3.71 12.14 21.65
C PRO A 92 -4.23 12.51 20.27
N TYR A 93 -3.90 11.69 19.28
CA TYR A 93 -4.45 11.74 17.93
C TYR A 93 -4.93 10.34 17.57
N GLU A 94 -6.15 10.29 17.05
CA GLU A 94 -6.73 9.08 16.50
C GLU A 94 -7.17 9.32 15.08
N GLY A 95 -7.11 8.26 14.28
CA GLY A 95 -7.49 8.34 12.89
C GLY A 95 -7.40 6.99 12.21
N ARG A 96 -7.57 7.03 10.89
CA ARG A 96 -7.41 5.89 10.02
C ARG A 96 -6.57 6.28 8.82
N THR A 97 -5.63 5.43 8.42
CA THR A 97 -4.81 5.68 7.24
C THR A 97 -5.69 5.71 6.01
N ARG A 98 -5.63 6.81 5.26
CA ARG A 98 -6.44 6.99 4.06
C ARG A 98 -5.73 6.38 2.88
N GLU A 99 -6.50 5.94 1.88
CA GLU A 99 -5.91 5.45 0.63
C GLU A 99 -4.99 6.53 0.05
N PRO A 100 -3.70 6.23 -0.11
CA PRO A 100 -2.78 7.21 -0.63
C PRO A 100 -2.85 7.24 -2.17
N PRO A 101 -2.29 8.29 -2.80
CA PRO A 101 -2.11 8.31 -4.24
C PRO A 101 -1.43 7.05 -4.77
N ARG A 102 -1.74 6.65 -6.00
CA ARG A 102 -1.09 5.51 -6.63
C ARG A 102 0.43 5.73 -6.70
N GLY A 103 1.18 4.69 -6.37
CA GLY A 103 2.65 4.74 -6.34
C GLY A 103 3.24 5.38 -5.08
N THR A 104 2.42 5.70 -4.07
CA THR A 104 2.93 6.15 -2.76
C THR A 104 3.75 5.07 -2.09
N ARG A 105 4.93 5.45 -1.59
CA ARG A 105 5.80 4.56 -0.81
C ARG A 105 5.28 4.48 0.63
N MET A 106 4.97 3.26 1.07
CA MET A 106 4.50 2.96 2.43
C MET A 106 5.42 1.93 3.11
N PRO A 107 6.56 2.34 3.68
CA PRO A 107 7.49 1.42 4.33
C PRO A 107 6.85 0.75 5.56
N ASN A 108 7.08 -0.54 5.76
CA ASN A 108 6.62 -1.28 6.96
C ASN A 108 5.10 -1.17 7.21
N TYR A 109 4.30 -0.92 6.16
CA TYR A 109 2.84 -0.86 6.30
C TYR A 109 2.32 -2.21 6.82
N PRO A 110 1.43 -2.22 7.83
CA PRO A 110 0.83 -3.44 8.34
C PRO A 110 -0.19 -3.97 7.33
N GLY A 111 0.28 -4.45 6.18
CA GLY A 111 -0.53 -5.03 5.13
C GLY A 111 0.12 -6.32 4.69
N HIS A 112 -0.58 -7.44 4.91
CA HIS A 112 -0.18 -8.83 4.67
C HIS A 112 0.57 -9.52 5.81
N ASP A 113 -0.13 -9.83 6.91
CA ASP A 113 0.04 -11.16 7.50
C ASP A 113 -0.46 -12.17 6.46
N ARG A 114 0.46 -12.70 5.65
CA ARG A 114 0.19 -13.95 4.94
C ARG A 114 0.04 -15.00 6.03
N HIS A 115 -1.20 -15.39 6.32
CA HIS A 115 -1.47 -16.73 6.82
C HIS A 115 -0.88 -17.72 5.81
N ASP A 116 0.41 -18.05 5.96
CA ASP A 116 1.00 -19.24 5.36
C ASP A 116 0.42 -20.43 6.13
N GLY A 117 -0.72 -20.91 5.64
CA GLY A 117 -1.42 -22.08 6.15
C GLY A 117 -0.66 -23.36 5.86
N ARG A 118 0.54 -23.51 6.43
CA ARG A 118 1.18 -24.82 6.60
C ARG A 118 0.73 -25.44 7.93
N ARG A 119 -0.28 -26.29 7.87
CA ARG A 119 -0.44 -27.46 8.75
C ARG A 119 -1.06 -28.60 7.96
#